data_AF-A0A0M4EGB5-F1
#
_entry.id   AF-A0A0M4EGB5-F1
#
_cell.length_a   1.000
_cell.length_b   1.000
_cell.length_c   1.000
_cell.angle_alpha   90.00
_cell.angle_beta   90.00
_cell.angle_gamma   90.00
#
_symmetry.space_group_name_H-M   'P 1'
#
loop_
_entity.id
_entity.type
_entity.pdbx_description
1 polymer ?
#
loop_
_entity_poly.entity_id
_entity_poly.type
_entity_poly.pdbx_seq_one_letter_code
_entity_poly.pdbx_strand_id
1 'polypeptide(L)'
;MESDTTEKESTATEPVELASPVQSESAAGDATPPPSKRQKLDEGTADAEEEEAPQLVAVERVQSTQSSLRKFGRIPVFIVDYHNDVLEFIYRCLATRHLPLEKNILVHFDSHPDLVVARDIPASASYDKDTMLTELSIENWIMPTLYAGHFDRVVWLKNSWCQQIPTGKHEFKIGHKDDRIGVDCPLDYFIAEGNYCTGDELQESRTVQLQVHDADNDKLNPLDFLSTEDATSFVLDIDLDFFSTSNPFLEIYKDANCYAQLTEIFHFESVEPAKQAGTATTAHYCATAAIRQKQLDALKRIFWHLEEHRSFDGLEKPDEAVITAEIYAKIVSLAEQLQEKYPDDEIDWMLIFDSGSTTDNNGLPHHISSTKELEDYFVSFKRFLQQLPVPPVAITMAHSAQDDYCPQDQVAFIEEQVLRLLREVFGDKLHEKPILHYMDDPYDVMKL
;
A
#
# COMPACT_ATOMS: atom_id res chain seq x y z
N MET A 1 -44.87 -37.96 -45.34
CA MET A 1 -46.25 -38.13 -45.82
C MET A 1 -47.12 -38.25 -44.60
N GLU A 2 -48.19 -37.44 -44.61
CA GLU A 2 -49.08 -37.06 -43.52
C GLU A 2 -49.94 -38.18 -42.94
N SER A 3 -50.69 -37.78 -41.90
CA SER A 3 -51.90 -38.36 -41.27
C SER A 3 -51.62 -39.37 -40.16
N ASP A 4 -51.81 -39.08 -38.86
CA ASP A 4 -52.82 -38.36 -38.06
C ASP A 4 -54.07 -39.19 -37.70
N THR A 5 -54.58 -38.91 -36.48
CA THR A 5 -55.78 -39.43 -35.76
C THR A 5 -55.53 -40.71 -34.92
N THR A 6 -55.89 -40.81 -33.62
CA THR A 6 -57.11 -40.36 -32.92
C THR A 6 -56.96 -40.29 -31.38
N GLU A 7 -57.51 -39.21 -30.79
CA GLU A 7 -58.30 -38.96 -29.55
C GLU A 7 -58.42 -40.02 -28.42
N LYS A 8 -58.09 -39.68 -27.13
CA LYS A 8 -58.93 -39.22 -25.96
C LYS A 8 -59.79 -40.34 -25.30
N GLU A 9 -59.94 -40.57 -23.99
CA GLU A 9 -60.16 -39.79 -22.72
C GLU A 9 -59.66 -40.63 -21.50
N SER A 10 -59.04 -40.10 -20.42
CA SER A 10 -59.50 -39.27 -19.27
C SER A 10 -59.99 -40.04 -18.02
N THR A 11 -59.37 -39.74 -16.86
CA THR A 11 -59.87 -39.54 -15.46
C THR A 11 -58.66 -39.67 -14.51
N ALA A 12 -58.35 -38.89 -13.48
CA ALA A 12 -58.89 -37.73 -12.74
C ALA A 12 -57.64 -37.07 -12.06
N THR A 13 -57.57 -35.77 -11.72
CA THR A 13 -58.05 -35.14 -10.48
C THR A 13 -57.75 -33.62 -10.51
N GLU A 14 -58.55 -32.85 -9.76
CA GLU A 14 -58.68 -31.37 -9.71
C GLU A 14 -57.41 -30.54 -9.35
N PRO A 15 -57.41 -29.23 -9.67
CA PRO A 15 -56.22 -28.37 -9.67
C PRO A 15 -56.08 -27.50 -8.40
N VAL A 16 -54.83 -27.19 -8.05
CA VAL A 16 -54.46 -26.12 -7.11
C VAL A 16 -53.95 -24.92 -7.91
N GLU A 17 -54.42 -23.73 -7.53
CA GLU A 17 -54.23 -22.44 -8.17
C GLU A 17 -52.76 -22.04 -8.39
N LEU A 18 -52.45 -21.61 -9.61
CA LEU A 18 -51.22 -20.91 -10.01
C LEU A 18 -51.61 -19.47 -10.38
N ALA A 19 -51.16 -18.51 -9.57
CA ALA A 19 -51.21 -17.09 -9.90
C ALA A 19 -49.85 -16.62 -10.45
N SER A 20 -49.95 -15.72 -11.42
CA SER A 20 -48.95 -15.28 -12.40
C SER A 20 -47.73 -14.52 -11.85
N PRO A 21 -46.63 -14.43 -12.63
CA PRO A 21 -45.39 -13.80 -12.22
C PRO A 21 -45.48 -12.26 -12.37
N VAL A 22 -45.03 -11.55 -11.34
CA VAL A 22 -44.85 -10.09 -11.35
C VAL A 22 -43.36 -9.80 -11.45
N GLN A 23 -43.01 -9.15 -12.57
CA GLN A 23 -41.95 -8.16 -12.81
C GLN A 23 -40.74 -8.18 -11.86
N SER A 24 -39.59 -8.60 -12.40
CA SER A 24 -38.27 -8.32 -11.86
C SER A 24 -37.87 -6.87 -12.20
N GLU A 25 -37.84 -6.00 -11.19
CA GLU A 25 -37.13 -4.72 -11.28
C GLU A 25 -35.63 -5.00 -11.23
N SER A 26 -34.93 -4.59 -12.28
CA SER A 26 -33.48 -4.50 -12.36
C SER A 26 -33.02 -3.32 -11.50
N ALA A 27 -32.48 -3.61 -10.32
CA ALA A 27 -31.71 -2.63 -9.56
C ALA A 27 -30.40 -2.35 -10.31
N ALA A 28 -30.31 -1.17 -10.91
CA ALA A 28 -29.05 -0.60 -11.35
C ALA A 28 -28.17 -0.39 -10.11
N GLY A 29 -26.99 -0.99 -10.10
CA GLY A 29 -25.96 -0.70 -9.10
C GLY A 29 -25.43 0.69 -9.37
N ASP A 30 -25.76 1.63 -8.49
CA ASP A 30 -25.12 2.93 -8.41
C ASP A 30 -23.71 2.69 -7.85
N ALA A 31 -22.70 2.71 -8.72
CA ALA A 31 -21.31 2.73 -8.31
C ALA A 31 -20.99 4.17 -7.88
N THR A 32 -21.19 4.48 -6.60
CA THR A 32 -20.64 5.69 -6.00
C THR A 32 -19.11 5.57 -5.95
N PRO A 33 -18.34 6.50 -6.55
CA PRO A 33 -16.89 6.53 -6.41
C PRO A 33 -16.50 6.76 -4.95
N PRO A 34 -15.32 6.28 -4.52
CA PRO A 34 -14.83 6.48 -3.16
C PRO A 34 -14.72 7.98 -2.84
N PRO A 35 -15.03 8.43 -1.62
CA PRO A 35 -15.00 9.85 -1.29
C PRO A 35 -13.56 10.35 -1.21
N SER A 36 -13.10 11.02 -2.27
CA SER A 36 -11.91 11.87 -2.20
C SER A 36 -12.20 13.06 -1.28
N LYS A 37 -11.69 13.01 -0.04
CA LYS A 37 -11.75 14.16 0.87
C LYS A 37 -10.76 15.24 0.41
N ARG A 38 -11.17 16.06 -0.56
CA ARG A 38 -10.60 17.39 -0.80
C ARG A 38 -11.73 18.40 -1.00
N GLN A 39 -12.26 18.93 0.10
CA GLN A 39 -13.02 20.18 0.08
C GLN A 39 -12.12 21.31 0.58
N LYS A 40 -11.73 22.18 -0.34
CA LYS A 40 -11.00 23.41 -0.07
C LYS A 40 -12.01 24.46 0.42
N LEU A 41 -11.86 24.92 1.65
CA LEU A 41 -12.59 26.07 2.17
C LEU A 41 -12.00 27.36 1.59
N ASP A 42 -12.89 28.22 1.12
CA ASP A 42 -12.65 29.52 0.49
C ASP A 42 -12.26 30.55 1.56
N GLU A 43 -11.05 31.11 1.50
CA GLU A 43 -10.61 32.20 2.39
C GLU A 43 -10.69 33.55 1.67
N GLY A 44 -11.59 34.39 2.18
CA GLY A 44 -11.70 35.79 1.82
C GLY A 44 -10.51 36.62 2.32
N THR A 45 -10.20 37.63 1.51
CA THR A 45 -9.20 38.68 1.72
C THR A 45 -9.18 39.29 3.13
N ALA A 46 -8.02 39.30 3.79
CA ALA A 46 -7.70 40.24 4.86
C ALA A 46 -6.19 40.58 4.87
N ASP A 47 -5.90 41.82 5.25
CA ASP A 47 -4.68 42.58 5.05
C ASP A 47 -3.39 42.01 5.68
N ALA A 48 -2.27 42.33 5.04
CA ALA A 48 -0.92 41.99 5.46
C ALA A 48 -0.44 42.85 6.64
N GLU A 49 -0.12 42.22 7.77
CA GLU A 49 0.81 42.73 8.78
C GLU A 49 1.97 41.73 8.95
N GLU A 50 3.20 42.23 8.82
CA GLU A 50 4.44 41.47 8.96
C GLU A 50 4.63 41.02 10.44
N GLU A 51 4.43 39.72 10.73
CA GLU A 51 4.89 39.11 11.98
C GLU A 51 6.19 38.32 11.76
N GLU A 52 7.20 38.64 12.57
CA GLU A 52 8.50 37.96 12.59
C GLU A 52 8.37 36.47 12.90
N ALA A 53 9.06 35.64 12.12
CA ALA A 53 9.14 34.19 12.32
C ALA A 53 9.70 33.84 13.72
N PRO A 54 9.03 32.98 14.51
CA PRO A 54 9.53 32.60 15.82
C PRO A 54 10.77 31.71 15.69
N GLN A 55 11.85 32.12 16.37
CA GLN A 55 13.06 31.30 16.53
C GLN A 55 12.73 29.98 17.23
N LEU A 56 13.10 28.87 16.58
CA LEU A 56 13.07 27.52 17.14
C LEU A 56 13.95 27.45 18.40
N VAL A 57 13.32 27.49 19.57
CA VAL A 57 13.97 27.20 20.84
C VAL A 57 14.12 25.69 20.92
N ALA A 58 15.36 25.21 20.94
CA ALA A 58 15.68 23.80 21.18
C ALA A 58 15.01 23.34 22.47
N VAL A 59 13.99 22.49 22.34
CA VAL A 59 13.36 21.83 23.49
C VAL A 59 14.37 20.82 24.01
N GLU A 60 14.98 21.11 25.16
CA GLU A 60 15.79 20.15 25.89
C GLU A 60 14.99 18.86 26.07
N ARG A 61 15.50 17.74 25.53
CA ARG A 61 14.97 16.39 25.76
C ARG A 61 14.88 16.17 27.26
N VAL A 62 13.66 16.30 27.80
CA VAL A 62 13.36 15.89 29.16
C VAL A 62 13.71 14.41 29.25
N GLN A 63 14.70 14.09 30.08
CA GLN A 63 15.09 12.72 30.38
C GLN A 63 13.85 11.98 30.91
N SER A 64 13.27 11.15 30.05
CA SER A 64 12.17 10.25 30.39
C SER A 64 12.58 9.45 31.63
N THR A 65 11.82 9.63 32.72
CA THR A 65 11.90 8.72 33.87
C THR A 65 11.71 7.31 33.35
N GLN A 66 12.70 6.43 33.54
CA GLN A 66 12.70 5.03 33.13
C GLN A 66 11.50 4.28 33.72
N SER A 67 10.35 4.41 33.09
CA SER A 67 9.20 3.56 33.34
C SER A 67 9.34 2.34 32.45
N SER A 68 9.28 1.14 33.02
CA SER A 68 9.28 -0.11 32.27
C SER A 68 8.17 -0.13 31.21
N LEU A 69 8.44 -0.81 30.09
CA LEU A 69 7.43 -1.10 29.08
C LEU A 69 6.24 -1.83 29.72
N ARG A 70 5.04 -1.52 29.23
CA ARG A 70 3.82 -2.25 29.55
C ARG A 70 3.76 -3.54 28.74
N LYS A 71 2.88 -4.44 29.15
CA LYS A 71 2.57 -5.66 28.42
C LYS A 71 1.06 -5.77 28.36
N PHE A 72 0.53 -6.12 27.20
CA PHE A 72 -0.87 -6.48 27.09
C PHE A 72 -1.17 -7.74 27.89
N GLY A 73 -2.40 -7.85 28.39
CA GLY A 73 -2.88 -9.09 28.99
C GLY A 73 -2.95 -10.21 27.96
N ARG A 74 -3.40 -9.86 26.74
CA ARG A 74 -3.43 -10.73 25.56
C ARG A 74 -3.02 -9.95 24.31
N ILE A 75 -2.44 -10.62 23.33
CA ILE A 75 -1.99 -10.05 22.06
C ILE A 75 -3.22 -9.47 21.33
N PRO A 76 -3.32 -8.15 21.15
CA PRO A 76 -4.41 -7.55 20.40
C PRO A 76 -4.27 -7.84 18.91
N VAL A 77 -5.42 -7.93 18.23
CA VAL A 77 -5.51 -7.99 16.77
C VAL A 77 -6.32 -6.77 16.33
N PHE A 78 -5.68 -5.87 15.61
CA PHE A 78 -6.30 -4.67 15.05
C PHE A 78 -6.53 -4.89 13.56
N ILE A 79 -7.76 -4.70 13.09
CA ILE A 79 -8.13 -4.92 11.70
C ILE A 79 -8.62 -3.60 11.10
N VAL A 80 -8.04 -3.24 9.96
CA VAL A 80 -8.39 -2.08 9.15
C VAL A 80 -8.74 -2.53 7.73
N ASP A 81 -9.28 -1.61 6.92
CA ASP A 81 -9.44 -1.89 5.49
C ASP A 81 -8.22 -1.37 4.73
N TYR A 82 -8.09 -0.04 4.62
CA TYR A 82 -6.90 0.62 4.12
C TYR A 82 -5.71 0.38 5.04
N HIS A 83 -4.62 -0.10 4.49
CA HIS A 83 -3.52 -0.62 5.26
C HIS A 83 -2.77 0.44 6.07
N ASN A 84 -2.69 1.69 5.60
CA ASN A 84 -2.09 2.80 6.36
C ASN A 84 -2.81 3.11 7.68
N ASP A 85 -4.09 2.75 7.85
CA ASP A 85 -4.83 2.98 9.10
C ASP A 85 -4.24 2.18 10.29
N VAL A 86 -3.44 1.13 10.03
CA VAL A 86 -2.74 0.40 11.10
C VAL A 86 -1.83 1.31 11.92
N LEU A 87 -1.37 2.42 11.33
CA LEU A 87 -0.49 3.39 11.96
C LEU A 87 -1.11 4.00 13.22
N GLU A 88 -2.43 4.18 13.27
CA GLU A 88 -3.11 4.68 14.46
C GLU A 88 -2.86 3.76 15.67
N PHE A 89 -2.99 2.44 15.45
CA PHE A 89 -2.79 1.44 16.50
C PHE A 89 -1.33 1.32 16.92
N ILE A 90 -0.41 1.40 15.95
CA ILE A 90 1.03 1.44 16.23
C ILE A 90 1.37 2.66 17.11
N TYR A 91 0.91 3.85 16.73
CA TYR A 91 1.11 5.07 17.52
C TYR A 91 0.50 4.98 18.92
N ARG A 92 -0.69 4.39 19.06
CA ARG A 92 -1.28 4.12 20.38
C ARG A 92 -0.41 3.17 21.21
N CYS A 93 0.18 2.14 20.61
CA CYS A 93 1.09 1.21 21.29
C CYS A 93 2.39 1.90 21.74
N LEU A 94 2.95 2.80 20.93
CA LEU A 94 4.11 3.64 21.29
C LEU A 94 3.76 4.59 22.45
N ALA A 95 2.67 5.35 22.32
CA ALA A 95 2.24 6.34 23.30
C ALA A 95 1.92 5.72 24.68
N THR A 96 1.40 4.50 24.69
CA THR A 96 1.09 3.77 25.93
C THR A 96 2.24 2.92 26.45
N ARG A 97 3.38 2.93 25.75
CA ARG A 97 4.63 2.20 26.09
C ARG A 97 4.46 0.68 26.08
N HIS A 98 3.56 0.16 25.26
CA HIS A 98 3.53 -1.27 24.94
C HIS A 98 4.63 -1.63 23.94
N LEU A 99 4.95 -0.68 23.04
CA LEU A 99 6.14 -0.71 22.21
C LEU A 99 7.17 0.34 22.72
N PRO A 100 8.49 0.05 22.63
CA PRO A 100 9.53 1.07 22.68
C PRO A 100 9.26 2.20 21.69
N LEU A 101 9.70 3.43 22.01
CA LEU A 101 9.52 4.56 21.09
C LEU A 101 10.35 4.43 19.79
N GLU A 102 11.48 3.73 19.85
CA GLU A 102 12.39 3.55 18.72
C GLU A 102 12.88 2.09 18.65
N LYS A 103 13.36 1.68 17.47
CA LYS A 103 14.00 0.38 17.20
C LYS A 103 13.06 -0.83 17.36
N ASN A 104 11.85 -0.68 16.85
CA ASN A 104 10.93 -1.79 16.68
C ASN A 104 11.21 -2.54 15.37
N ILE A 105 10.64 -3.74 15.30
CA ILE A 105 10.72 -4.65 14.17
C ILE A 105 9.30 -4.85 13.64
N LEU A 106 9.13 -4.65 12.35
CA LEU A 106 7.92 -4.98 11.62
C LEU A 106 8.18 -6.27 10.83
N VAL A 107 7.41 -7.33 11.11
CA VAL A 107 7.34 -8.48 10.18
C VAL A 107 6.03 -8.35 9.43
N HIS A 108 6.13 -8.24 8.12
CA HIS A 108 5.10 -7.70 7.26
C HIS A 108 4.80 -8.73 6.16
N PHE A 109 3.62 -9.34 6.22
CA PHE A 109 3.10 -10.25 5.20
C PHE A 109 2.24 -9.47 4.22
N ASP A 110 2.68 -9.36 2.98
CA ASP A 110 2.01 -8.53 1.96
C ASP A 110 2.53 -8.88 0.56
N SER A 111 1.69 -8.65 -0.44
CA SER A 111 2.09 -8.71 -1.85
C SER A 111 2.92 -7.49 -2.29
N HIS A 112 2.88 -6.41 -1.53
CA HIS A 112 3.50 -5.11 -1.72
C HIS A 112 4.48 -4.79 -0.58
N PRO A 113 5.52 -3.98 -0.83
CA PRO A 113 6.48 -3.63 0.22
C PRO A 113 6.03 -2.46 1.11
N ASP A 114 5.13 -1.60 0.62
CA ASP A 114 4.72 -0.32 1.24
C ASP A 114 5.86 0.62 1.66
N LEU A 115 6.93 0.59 0.87
CA LEU A 115 8.13 1.39 1.08
C LEU A 115 8.21 2.58 0.13
N VAL A 116 7.10 3.01 -0.49
CA VAL A 116 7.11 4.23 -1.29
C VAL A 116 7.39 5.41 -0.36
N VAL A 117 8.25 6.32 -0.79
CA VAL A 117 8.49 7.58 -0.06
C VAL A 117 7.60 8.65 -0.67
N ALA A 118 6.66 9.16 0.12
CA ALA A 118 5.77 10.24 -0.29
C ALA A 118 6.57 11.50 -0.65
N ARG A 119 6.37 12.02 -1.86
CA ARG A 119 7.13 13.18 -2.40
C ARG A 119 6.60 14.52 -1.92
N ASP A 120 5.31 14.56 -1.59
CA ASP A 120 4.59 15.78 -1.23
C ASP A 120 4.51 15.97 0.29
N ILE A 121 4.95 14.98 1.08
CA ILE A 121 4.98 15.05 2.54
C ILE A 121 6.39 15.47 2.98
N PRO A 122 6.55 16.64 3.63
CA PRO A 122 7.84 17.06 4.15
C PRO A 122 8.37 16.08 5.22
N ALA A 123 9.68 15.85 5.26
CA ALA A 123 10.30 14.99 6.26
C ALA A 123 10.03 15.48 7.68
N SER A 124 10.03 16.80 7.88
CA SER A 124 9.67 17.44 9.16
C SER A 124 8.27 17.06 9.66
N ALA A 125 7.34 16.71 8.78
CA ALA A 125 5.98 16.29 9.13
C ALA A 125 5.92 14.85 9.69
N SER A 126 6.96 14.03 9.54
CA SER A 126 6.97 12.65 10.07
C SER A 126 6.85 12.54 11.59
N TYR A 127 7.02 13.66 12.31
CA TYR A 127 6.84 13.74 13.75
C TYR A 127 5.46 14.30 14.14
N ASP A 128 4.67 14.75 13.17
CA ASP A 128 3.31 15.24 13.37
C ASP A 128 2.30 14.11 13.15
N LYS A 129 1.76 13.61 14.25
CA LYS A 129 0.86 12.46 14.26
C LYS A 129 -0.41 12.71 13.43
N ASP A 130 -0.98 13.91 13.48
CA ASP A 130 -2.24 14.20 12.77
C ASP A 130 -2.01 14.28 11.25
N THR A 131 -0.88 14.84 10.82
CA THR A 131 -0.46 14.85 9.40
C THR A 131 -0.21 13.45 8.89
N MET A 132 0.55 12.61 9.62
CA MET A 132 0.83 11.24 9.19
C MET A 132 -0.44 10.39 9.07
N LEU A 133 -1.40 10.53 9.99
CA LEU A 133 -2.66 9.79 9.91
C LEU A 133 -3.61 10.31 8.82
N THR A 134 -3.39 11.52 8.27
CA THR A 134 -4.30 12.14 7.29
C THR A 134 -3.76 12.07 5.87
N GLU A 135 -2.44 12.21 5.69
CA GLU A 135 -1.82 12.40 4.36
C GLU A 135 -1.15 11.14 3.80
N LEU A 136 -0.92 10.11 4.63
CA LEU A 136 -0.34 8.84 4.16
C LEU A 136 -1.39 7.98 3.45
N SER A 137 -0.90 7.17 2.53
CA SER A 137 -1.67 6.20 1.74
C SER A 137 -1.12 4.79 1.97
N ILE A 138 -1.84 3.80 1.47
CA ILE A 138 -1.55 2.36 1.65
C ILE A 138 -0.12 1.98 1.23
N GLU A 139 0.46 2.63 0.23
CA GLU A 139 1.77 2.25 -0.31
C GLU A 139 2.97 2.94 0.37
N ASN A 140 2.73 3.93 1.24
CA ASN A 140 3.77 4.85 1.71
C ASN A 140 3.86 5.02 3.24
N TRP A 141 3.10 4.24 4.01
CA TRP A 141 2.99 4.44 5.46
C TRP A 141 4.21 3.97 6.25
N ILE A 142 5.00 3.00 5.75
CA ILE A 142 6.13 2.43 6.50
C ILE A 142 7.32 3.40 6.52
N MET A 143 7.66 4.06 5.41
CA MET A 143 8.88 4.88 5.29
C MET A 143 8.98 6.02 6.32
N PRO A 144 7.92 6.79 6.61
CA PRO A 144 7.94 7.80 7.67
C PRO A 144 8.25 7.21 9.05
N THR A 145 7.79 5.99 9.34
CA THR A 145 8.05 5.33 10.63
C THR A 145 9.52 4.93 10.79
N LEU A 146 10.19 4.59 9.67
CA LEU A 146 11.62 4.30 9.62
C LEU A 146 12.44 5.59 9.81
N TYR A 147 12.03 6.67 9.17
CA TYR A 147 12.68 7.98 9.29
C TYR A 147 12.56 8.53 10.72
N ALA A 148 11.37 8.44 11.33
CA ALA A 148 11.15 8.79 12.73
C ALA A 148 11.90 7.88 13.72
N GLY A 149 12.38 6.71 13.25
CA GLY A 149 13.12 5.73 14.03
C GLY A 149 12.25 4.79 14.87
N HIS A 150 10.92 4.82 14.68
CA HIS A 150 9.98 3.92 15.35
C HIS A 150 10.29 2.48 15.00
N PHE A 151 10.55 2.20 13.73
CA PHE A 151 11.11 0.94 13.26
C PHE A 151 12.53 1.16 12.72
N ASP A 152 13.41 0.17 12.89
CA ASP A 152 14.72 0.14 12.23
C ASP A 152 14.96 -1.18 11.47
N ARG A 153 14.06 -2.15 11.64
CA ARG A 153 14.08 -3.46 10.98
C ARG A 153 12.71 -3.76 10.38
N VAL A 154 12.69 -4.03 9.08
CA VAL A 154 11.51 -4.51 8.36
C VAL A 154 11.85 -5.87 7.77
N VAL A 155 11.02 -6.87 8.05
CA VAL A 155 11.08 -8.18 7.42
C VAL A 155 9.85 -8.32 6.56
N TRP A 156 10.02 -8.13 5.25
CA TRP A 156 8.96 -8.29 4.27
C TRP A 156 8.90 -9.75 3.82
N LEU A 157 7.75 -10.38 4.05
CA LEU A 157 7.42 -11.75 3.70
C LEU A 157 6.40 -11.72 2.56
N LYS A 158 6.90 -11.94 1.35
CA LYS A 158 6.12 -11.92 0.10
C LYS A 158 6.03 -13.32 -0.49
N ASN A 159 5.12 -13.56 -1.43
CA ASN A 159 5.19 -14.79 -2.22
C ASN A 159 6.26 -14.69 -3.32
N SER A 160 6.73 -15.83 -3.82
CA SER A 160 7.75 -15.89 -4.87
C SER A 160 7.34 -15.23 -6.19
N TRP A 161 6.03 -15.03 -6.44
CA TRP A 161 5.53 -14.31 -7.62
C TRP A 161 5.58 -12.78 -7.47
N CYS A 162 5.74 -12.23 -6.26
CA CYS A 162 6.00 -10.80 -6.05
C CYS A 162 7.46 -10.47 -6.38
N GLN A 163 7.71 -9.46 -7.20
CA GLN A 163 9.05 -9.15 -7.72
C GLN A 163 9.49 -7.69 -7.49
N GLN A 164 8.75 -6.86 -6.75
CA GLN A 164 9.11 -5.44 -6.60
C GLN A 164 10.50 -5.22 -5.97
N ILE A 165 10.87 -6.02 -4.96
CA ILE A 165 12.21 -5.99 -4.35
C ILE A 165 12.80 -7.41 -4.33
N PRO A 166 14.07 -7.59 -4.75
CA PRO A 166 14.72 -8.89 -4.71
C PRO A 166 14.89 -9.40 -3.27
N THR A 167 14.74 -10.71 -3.10
CA THR A 167 15.01 -11.39 -1.82
C THR A 167 16.43 -11.13 -1.34
N GLY A 168 16.61 -10.99 -0.03
CA GLY A 168 17.91 -10.76 0.58
C GLY A 168 17.86 -9.73 1.68
N LYS A 169 19.04 -9.41 2.21
CA LYS A 169 19.23 -8.43 3.26
C LYS A 169 19.79 -7.15 2.66
N HIS A 170 19.07 -6.05 2.85
CA HIS A 170 19.39 -4.72 2.36
C HIS A 170 19.57 -3.79 3.57
N GLU A 171 20.81 -3.38 3.83
CA GLU A 171 21.11 -2.37 4.86
C GLU A 171 21.37 -1.03 4.18
N PHE A 172 20.67 0.00 4.63
CA PHE A 172 20.76 1.34 4.05
C PHE A 172 20.53 2.40 5.13
N LYS A 173 20.78 3.66 4.77
CA LYS A 173 20.44 4.83 5.56
C LYS A 173 19.20 5.49 5.00
N ILE A 174 18.32 5.89 5.91
CA ILE A 174 17.22 6.80 5.66
C ILE A 174 17.52 8.12 6.36
N GLY A 175 17.22 9.24 5.71
CA GLY A 175 17.36 10.58 6.28
C GLY A 175 16.56 11.56 5.43
N HIS A 176 16.97 12.82 5.41
CA HIS A 176 16.35 13.79 4.53
C HIS A 176 17.35 14.69 3.81
N LYS A 177 16.92 15.27 2.70
CA LYS A 177 17.60 16.32 1.95
C LYS A 177 16.54 17.34 1.51
N ASP A 178 16.78 18.61 1.81
CA ASP A 178 15.84 19.70 1.49
C ASP A 178 14.41 19.42 1.97
N ASP A 179 14.29 18.92 3.21
CA ASP A 179 13.05 18.50 3.87
C ASP A 179 12.24 17.41 3.12
N ARG A 180 12.92 16.57 2.33
CA ARG A 180 12.35 15.39 1.71
C ARG A 180 13.06 14.13 2.19
N ILE A 181 12.29 13.10 2.54
CA ILE A 181 12.88 11.81 2.92
C ILE A 181 13.65 11.24 1.73
N GLY A 182 14.82 10.69 1.99
CA GLY A 182 15.66 10.03 1.00
C GLY A 182 16.38 8.83 1.59
N VAL A 183 16.83 7.93 0.73
CA VAL A 183 17.57 6.72 1.12
C VAL A 183 18.83 6.54 0.29
N ASP A 184 19.86 5.93 0.88
CA ASP A 184 21.08 5.51 0.15
C ASP A 184 21.03 4.05 -0.34
N CYS A 185 19.83 3.46 -0.37
CA CYS A 185 19.62 2.09 -0.79
C CYS A 185 19.64 1.97 -2.32
N PRO A 186 20.62 1.27 -2.93
CA PRO A 186 20.74 1.18 -4.37
C PRO A 186 19.80 0.11 -4.95
N LEU A 187 18.58 0.00 -4.47
CA LEU A 187 17.54 -0.83 -5.09
C LEU A 187 16.82 -0.02 -6.15
N ASP A 188 16.49 -0.67 -7.27
CA ASP A 188 15.79 0.03 -8.35
C ASP A 188 14.45 0.59 -7.88
N TYR A 189 13.78 -0.09 -6.94
CA TYR A 189 12.58 0.38 -6.25
C TYR A 189 12.69 1.82 -5.72
N PHE A 190 13.81 2.19 -5.09
CA PHE A 190 14.02 3.56 -4.58
C PHE A 190 14.58 4.53 -5.64
N ILE A 191 15.29 4.00 -6.64
CA ILE A 191 15.87 4.79 -7.73
C ILE A 191 14.79 5.22 -8.73
N ALA A 192 13.87 4.31 -9.07
CA ALA A 192 12.73 4.52 -9.96
C ALA A 192 11.75 5.57 -9.41
N GLU A 193 11.73 5.70 -8.09
CA GLU A 193 10.94 6.72 -7.39
C GLU A 193 11.68 8.05 -7.18
N GLY A 194 12.91 8.19 -7.68
CA GLY A 194 13.69 9.43 -7.52
C GLY A 194 14.20 9.70 -6.10
N ASN A 195 14.03 8.76 -5.17
CA ASN A 195 14.32 8.94 -3.74
C ASN A 195 15.74 8.52 -3.33
N TYR A 196 16.53 7.99 -4.28
CA TYR A 196 17.93 7.65 -4.03
C TYR A 196 18.81 8.90 -3.91
N CYS A 197 19.59 8.97 -2.83
CA CYS A 197 20.66 9.97 -2.64
C CYS A 197 21.88 9.33 -2.00
N THR A 198 23.03 10.00 -2.01
CA THR A 198 24.21 9.45 -1.35
C THR A 198 24.15 9.69 0.15
N GLY A 199 24.76 8.78 0.94
CA GLY A 199 24.69 8.85 2.39
C GLY A 199 25.34 10.11 3.02
N ASP A 200 26.15 10.86 2.27
CA ASP A 200 26.72 12.16 2.66
C ASP A 200 25.79 13.34 2.38
N GLU A 201 24.75 13.17 1.55
CA GLU A 201 23.69 14.16 1.34
C GLU A 201 22.60 14.09 2.41
N LEU A 202 22.48 12.95 3.09
CA LEU A 202 21.45 12.69 4.10
C LEU A 202 21.74 13.42 5.41
N GLN A 203 20.76 14.23 5.84
CA GLN A 203 20.71 14.82 7.16
C GLN A 203 19.91 13.94 8.12
N GLU A 204 20.33 13.95 9.40
CA GLU A 204 19.71 13.16 10.48
C GLU A 204 19.54 11.67 10.15
N SER A 205 20.52 11.11 9.43
CA SER A 205 20.40 9.76 8.90
C SER A 205 20.34 8.68 10.00
N ARG A 206 19.51 7.67 9.80
CA ARG A 206 19.39 6.46 10.61
C ARG A 206 19.66 5.22 9.74
N THR A 207 20.14 4.15 10.35
CA THR A 207 20.33 2.87 9.66
C THR A 207 19.04 2.06 9.72
N VAL A 208 18.64 1.51 8.57
CA VAL A 208 17.53 0.60 8.39
C VAL A 208 18.04 -0.73 7.86
N GLN A 209 17.44 -1.81 8.33
CA GLN A 209 17.63 -3.16 7.81
C GLN A 209 16.31 -3.67 7.23
N LEU A 210 16.27 -3.80 5.91
CA LEU A 210 15.21 -4.48 5.19
C LEU A 210 15.64 -5.91 4.88
N GLN A 211 14.82 -6.89 5.23
CA GLN A 211 15.02 -8.29 4.87
C GLN A 211 13.81 -8.77 4.08
N VAL A 212 14.05 -9.24 2.86
CA VAL A 212 13.00 -9.70 1.95
C VAL A 212 13.12 -11.21 1.79
N HIS A 213 12.05 -11.93 2.12
CA HIS A 213 12.00 -13.38 2.00
C HIS A 213 10.74 -13.85 1.29
N ASP A 214 10.88 -14.95 0.57
CA ASP A 214 9.76 -15.69 0.01
C ASP A 214 9.09 -16.53 1.12
N ALA A 215 7.84 -16.21 1.44
CA ALA A 215 7.03 -16.84 2.47
C ALA A 215 6.60 -18.27 2.10
N ASP A 216 6.50 -18.55 0.79
CA ASP A 216 6.23 -19.85 0.20
C ASP A 216 7.49 -20.74 0.09
N ASN A 217 8.65 -20.26 0.56
CA ASN A 217 9.86 -21.07 0.66
C ASN A 217 9.82 -21.98 1.90
N ASP A 218 9.82 -23.30 1.69
CA ASP A 218 9.82 -24.30 2.78
C ASP A 218 11.01 -24.20 3.75
N LYS A 219 12.07 -23.49 3.37
CA LYS A 219 13.26 -23.27 4.22
C LYS A 219 13.19 -21.97 5.04
N LEU A 220 12.13 -21.17 4.90
CA LEU A 220 11.96 -19.96 5.70
C LEU A 220 11.97 -20.33 7.19
N ASN A 221 12.85 -19.67 7.93
CA ASN A 221 13.01 -19.88 9.35
C ASN A 221 12.99 -18.53 10.08
N PRO A 222 11.96 -18.23 10.89
CA PRO A 222 11.87 -16.97 11.62
C PRO A 222 13.09 -16.68 12.51
N LEU A 223 13.81 -17.71 12.95
CA LEU A 223 15.03 -17.56 13.75
C LEU A 223 16.20 -16.90 13.00
N ASP A 224 16.12 -16.81 11.67
CA ASP A 224 17.16 -16.17 10.86
C ASP A 224 17.09 -14.64 10.97
N PHE A 225 15.94 -14.08 11.34
CA PHE A 225 15.70 -12.64 11.40
C PHE A 225 14.93 -12.17 12.65
N LEU A 226 14.49 -13.06 13.54
CA LEU A 226 13.95 -12.76 14.86
C LEU A 226 14.67 -13.57 15.94
N SER A 227 14.76 -12.99 17.13
CA SER A 227 15.37 -13.60 18.31
C SER A 227 14.50 -13.41 19.55
N THR A 228 14.88 -14.04 20.66
CA THR A 228 14.20 -13.82 21.95
C THR A 228 14.40 -12.42 22.53
N GLU A 229 15.39 -11.67 22.05
CA GLU A 229 15.65 -10.28 22.47
C GLU A 229 14.62 -9.31 21.88
N ASP A 230 13.96 -9.71 20.79
CA ASP A 230 12.98 -8.91 20.04
C ASP A 230 11.56 -8.95 20.66
N ALA A 231 11.37 -9.69 21.76
CA ALA A 231 10.06 -10.00 22.36
C ALA A 231 9.21 -8.77 22.73
N THR A 232 9.83 -7.62 22.94
CA THR A 232 9.14 -6.39 23.38
C THR A 232 9.00 -5.34 22.28
N SER A 233 9.47 -5.62 21.07
CA SER A 233 9.59 -4.62 20.01
C SER A 233 9.13 -5.14 18.65
N PHE A 234 8.50 -6.30 18.62
CA PHE A 234 8.05 -6.98 17.40
C PHE A 234 6.54 -6.78 17.18
N VAL A 235 6.18 -6.22 16.02
CA VAL A 235 4.81 -6.16 15.48
C VAL A 235 4.70 -7.12 14.30
N LEU A 236 3.65 -7.95 14.32
CA LEU A 236 3.28 -8.79 13.18
C LEU A 236 2.19 -8.09 12.39
N ASP A 237 2.48 -7.74 11.16
CA ASP A 237 1.58 -7.05 10.25
C ASP A 237 1.22 -7.97 9.08
N ILE A 238 -0.07 -8.02 8.73
CA ILE A 238 -0.63 -8.97 7.77
C ILE A 238 -1.63 -8.24 6.88
N ASP A 239 -1.23 -7.90 5.66
CA ASP A 239 -2.20 -7.61 4.61
C ASP A 239 -2.80 -8.93 4.10
N LEU A 240 -4.12 -8.95 3.90
CA LEU A 240 -4.81 -10.12 3.37
C LEU A 240 -4.50 -10.34 1.88
N ASP A 241 -4.09 -9.29 1.16
CA ASP A 241 -3.69 -9.39 -0.23
C ASP A 241 -2.44 -10.26 -0.43
N PHE A 242 -1.66 -10.53 0.63
CA PHE A 242 -0.58 -11.52 0.66
C PHE A 242 -1.09 -12.87 0.16
N PHE A 243 -2.31 -13.25 0.52
CA PHE A 243 -2.86 -14.56 0.17
C PHE A 243 -3.43 -14.58 -1.25
N SER A 244 -3.88 -13.45 -1.77
CA SER A 244 -4.46 -13.30 -3.11
C SER A 244 -4.53 -11.82 -3.45
N THR A 245 -3.92 -11.41 -4.57
CA THR A 245 -3.82 -9.99 -4.91
C THR A 245 -4.32 -9.71 -6.32
N SER A 246 -5.04 -8.61 -6.45
CA SER A 246 -5.52 -7.98 -7.66
C SER A 246 -4.66 -6.76 -7.94
N ASN A 247 -4.50 -6.44 -9.23
CA ASN A 247 -3.97 -5.15 -9.64
C ASN A 247 -5.18 -4.35 -10.14
N PRO A 248 -5.70 -3.42 -9.34
CA PRO A 248 -6.93 -2.71 -9.69
C PRO A 248 -6.79 -1.90 -10.99
N PHE A 249 -5.57 -1.46 -11.32
CA PHE A 249 -5.31 -0.68 -12.53
C PHE A 249 -5.48 -1.47 -13.83
N LEU A 250 -5.53 -2.81 -13.79
CA LEU A 250 -5.86 -3.61 -14.98
C LEU A 250 -7.33 -3.46 -15.38
N GLU A 251 -8.20 -3.19 -14.42
CA GLU A 251 -9.64 -3.03 -14.65
C GLU A 251 -10.04 -1.56 -14.80
N ILE A 252 -9.38 -0.67 -14.04
CA ILE A 252 -9.57 0.78 -14.14
C ILE A 252 -9.21 1.24 -15.56
N TYR A 253 -10.17 1.89 -16.22
CA TYR A 253 -10.07 2.38 -17.59
C TYR A 253 -9.68 1.31 -18.65
N LYS A 254 -10.01 0.02 -18.41
CA LYS A 254 -9.64 -1.09 -19.32
C LYS A 254 -10.11 -0.94 -20.76
N ASP A 255 -11.26 -0.30 -21.01
CA ASP A 255 -11.76 -0.10 -22.38
C ASP A 255 -10.82 0.83 -23.17
N ALA A 256 -10.08 1.71 -22.50
CA ALA A 256 -9.03 2.54 -23.10
C ALA A 256 -7.66 1.82 -23.15
N ASN A 257 -7.54 0.60 -22.66
CA ASN A 257 -6.27 -0.10 -22.49
C ASN A 257 -5.24 0.78 -21.74
N CYS A 258 -5.71 1.52 -20.74
CA CYS A 258 -4.95 2.59 -20.07
C CYS A 258 -3.65 2.07 -19.48
N TYR A 259 -3.71 1.03 -18.65
CA TYR A 259 -2.53 0.49 -17.97
C TYR A 259 -1.41 0.07 -18.93
N ALA A 260 -1.75 -0.61 -20.03
CA ALA A 260 -0.75 -1.00 -21.03
C ALA A 260 -0.12 0.22 -21.71
N GLN A 261 -0.90 1.27 -22.02
CA GLN A 261 -0.35 2.50 -22.59
C GLN A 261 0.56 3.24 -21.60
N LEU A 262 0.21 3.22 -20.31
CA LEU A 262 1.02 3.81 -19.25
C LEU A 262 2.41 3.15 -19.14
N THR A 263 2.53 1.83 -19.38
CA THR A 263 3.85 1.16 -19.39
C THR A 263 4.82 1.78 -20.41
N GLU A 264 4.31 2.29 -21.53
CA GLU A 264 5.13 2.97 -22.54
C GLU A 264 5.38 4.44 -22.21
N ILE A 265 4.39 5.12 -21.60
CA ILE A 265 4.47 6.55 -21.24
C ILE A 265 5.43 6.77 -20.07
N PHE A 266 5.37 5.88 -19.08
CA PHE A 266 6.15 5.95 -17.84
C PHE A 266 7.45 5.14 -17.91
N HIS A 267 7.77 4.50 -19.04
CA HIS A 267 9.01 3.76 -19.20
C HIS A 267 10.25 4.60 -18.83
N PHE A 268 11.18 3.98 -18.11
CA PHE A 268 12.48 4.55 -17.79
C PHE A 268 13.59 3.51 -17.94
N GLU A 269 14.83 3.98 -18.11
CA GLU A 269 15.99 3.10 -18.22
C GLU A 269 16.52 2.73 -16.82
N SER A 270 16.23 1.50 -16.40
CA SER A 270 16.65 0.95 -15.11
C SER A 270 18.18 0.80 -14.97
N VAL A 271 18.68 0.85 -13.72
CA VAL A 271 20.09 0.56 -13.42
C VAL A 271 20.40 -0.94 -13.34
N GLU A 272 19.39 -1.79 -13.30
CA GLU A 272 19.53 -3.24 -13.12
C GLU A 272 20.43 -3.91 -14.16
N PRO A 273 20.36 -3.59 -15.47
CA PRO A 273 21.31 -4.14 -16.44
C PRO A 273 22.77 -3.83 -16.11
N ALA A 274 23.07 -2.62 -15.62
CA ALA A 274 24.42 -2.24 -15.20
C ALA A 274 24.85 -2.96 -13.91
N LYS A 275 23.92 -3.21 -12.99
CA LYS A 275 24.19 -4.01 -11.77
C LYS A 275 24.53 -5.44 -12.13
N GLN A 276 23.73 -6.07 -13.00
CA GLN A 276 23.95 -7.43 -13.48
C GLN A 276 25.29 -7.57 -14.22
N ALA A 277 25.70 -6.54 -14.97
CA ALA A 277 27.00 -6.49 -15.63
C ALA A 277 28.19 -6.20 -14.69
N GLY A 278 27.94 -5.87 -13.41
CA GLY A 278 28.98 -5.48 -12.45
C GLY A 278 29.62 -4.13 -12.74
N THR A 279 28.96 -3.26 -13.52
CA THR A 279 29.46 -1.94 -13.94
C THR A 279 28.72 -0.79 -13.27
N ALA A 280 27.66 -1.07 -12.52
CA ALA A 280 26.93 -0.06 -11.77
C ALA A 280 27.82 0.65 -10.74
N THR A 281 27.61 1.96 -10.59
CA THR A 281 28.35 2.83 -9.68
C THR A 281 27.35 3.77 -9.02
N THR A 282 27.74 4.40 -7.91
CA THR A 282 26.96 5.45 -7.27
C THR A 282 26.54 6.55 -8.25
N ALA A 283 27.41 6.93 -9.19
CA ALA A 283 27.09 7.91 -10.22
C ALA A 283 25.96 7.44 -11.16
N HIS A 284 25.91 6.14 -11.48
CA HIS A 284 24.81 5.58 -12.27
C HIS A 284 23.48 5.66 -11.51
N TYR A 285 23.48 5.35 -10.21
CA TYR A 285 22.27 5.44 -9.37
C TYR A 285 21.77 6.88 -9.26
N CYS A 286 22.64 7.83 -8.91
CA CYS A 286 22.29 9.25 -8.83
C CYS A 286 21.78 9.80 -10.16
N ALA A 287 22.44 9.47 -11.28
CA ALA A 287 22.03 9.94 -12.60
C ALA A 287 20.64 9.42 -12.97
N THR A 288 20.38 8.13 -12.72
CA THR A 288 19.10 7.51 -13.04
C THR A 288 17.98 8.09 -12.18
N ALA A 289 18.18 8.19 -10.86
CA ALA A 289 17.22 8.81 -9.96
C ALA A 289 16.92 10.28 -10.35
N ALA A 290 17.94 11.06 -10.71
CA ALA A 290 17.76 12.45 -11.12
C ALA A 290 17.03 12.60 -12.47
N ILE A 291 17.29 11.72 -13.44
CA ILE A 291 16.57 11.70 -14.73
C ILE A 291 15.11 11.32 -14.48
N ARG A 292 14.89 10.27 -13.69
CA ARG A 292 13.57 9.74 -13.38
C ARG A 292 12.72 10.73 -12.58
N GLN A 293 13.30 11.43 -11.61
CA GLN A 293 12.60 12.51 -10.88
C GLN A 293 12.10 13.59 -11.84
N LYS A 294 12.94 14.07 -12.77
CA LYS A 294 12.53 15.07 -13.76
C LYS A 294 11.41 14.57 -14.66
N GLN A 295 11.47 13.31 -15.08
CA GLN A 295 10.41 12.68 -15.88
C GLN A 295 9.09 12.67 -15.12
N LEU A 296 9.10 12.20 -13.88
CA LEU A 296 7.89 12.12 -13.07
C LEU A 296 7.33 13.49 -12.70
N ASP A 297 8.18 14.49 -12.43
CA ASP A 297 7.73 15.88 -12.22
C ASP A 297 7.06 16.44 -13.49
N ALA A 298 7.60 16.14 -14.67
CA ALA A 298 7.02 16.55 -15.95
C ALA A 298 5.69 15.84 -16.23
N LEU A 299 5.61 14.52 -16.00
CA LEU A 299 4.38 13.74 -16.13
C LEU A 299 3.32 14.25 -15.16
N LYS A 300 3.66 14.43 -13.87
CA LYS A 300 2.75 14.95 -12.84
C LYS A 300 2.19 16.31 -13.25
N ARG A 301 3.01 17.22 -13.78
CA ARG A 301 2.54 18.52 -14.29
C ARG A 301 1.49 18.35 -15.40
N ILE A 302 1.69 17.40 -16.32
CA ILE A 302 0.76 17.16 -17.44
C ILE A 302 -0.57 16.59 -16.91
N PHE A 303 -0.52 15.53 -16.10
CA PHE A 303 -1.73 14.89 -15.56
C PHE A 303 -2.49 15.79 -14.58
N TRP A 304 -1.79 16.57 -13.75
CA TRP A 304 -2.42 17.61 -12.92
C TRP A 304 -3.12 18.65 -13.78
N HIS A 305 -2.51 19.08 -14.89
CA HIS A 305 -3.17 20.04 -15.77
C HIS A 305 -4.46 19.47 -16.36
N LEU A 306 -4.47 18.20 -16.76
CA LEU A 306 -5.66 17.50 -17.23
C LEU A 306 -6.72 17.36 -16.12
N GLU A 307 -6.32 17.11 -14.88
CA GLU A 307 -7.23 17.05 -13.73
C GLU A 307 -7.99 18.37 -13.55
N GLU A 308 -7.29 19.50 -13.64
CA GLU A 308 -7.84 20.85 -13.41
C GLU A 308 -8.59 21.41 -14.63
N HIS A 309 -8.08 21.20 -15.85
CA HIS A 309 -8.55 21.88 -17.05
C HIS A 309 -9.27 20.96 -18.04
N ARG A 310 -9.22 19.65 -17.83
CA ARG A 310 -9.84 18.60 -18.67
C ARG A 310 -9.45 18.68 -20.16
N SER A 311 -8.35 19.36 -20.45
CA SER A 311 -7.83 19.62 -21.80
C SER A 311 -6.35 19.99 -21.72
N PHE A 312 -5.67 20.08 -22.86
CA PHE A 312 -4.28 20.56 -22.95
C PHE A 312 -4.17 22.07 -23.18
N ASP A 313 -5.29 22.80 -23.17
CA ASP A 313 -5.32 24.21 -23.49
C ASP A 313 -4.58 25.03 -22.42
N GLY A 314 -3.58 25.79 -22.84
CA GLY A 314 -2.74 26.58 -21.94
C GLY A 314 -1.60 25.79 -21.28
N LEU A 315 -1.47 24.48 -21.55
CA LEU A 315 -0.30 23.72 -21.13
C LEU A 315 0.91 24.08 -21.99
N GLU A 316 1.98 24.55 -21.35
CA GLU A 316 3.28 24.65 -22.02
C GLU A 316 3.81 23.25 -22.32
N LYS A 317 4.34 23.06 -23.54
CA LYS A 317 4.94 21.78 -23.92
C LYS A 317 6.09 21.42 -22.97
N PRO A 318 6.22 20.14 -22.58
CA PRO A 318 7.33 19.69 -21.75
C PRO A 318 8.66 19.83 -22.50
N ASP A 319 9.76 19.84 -21.74
CA ASP A 319 11.11 19.76 -22.30
C ASP A 319 11.28 18.43 -23.05
N GLU A 320 11.57 18.49 -24.35
CA GLU A 320 11.74 17.32 -25.21
C GLU A 320 12.94 16.44 -24.80
N ALA A 321 13.87 16.96 -24.00
CA ALA A 321 14.94 16.17 -23.40
C ALA A 321 14.46 15.29 -22.22
N VAL A 322 13.27 15.55 -21.68
CA VAL A 322 12.65 14.82 -20.56
C VAL A 322 11.47 13.99 -21.06
N ILE A 323 10.53 14.62 -21.76
CA ILE A 323 9.37 13.97 -22.37
C ILE A 323 9.43 14.21 -23.88
N THR A 324 9.81 13.17 -24.63
CA THR A 324 9.97 13.30 -26.08
C THR A 324 8.64 13.63 -26.76
N ALA A 325 8.71 14.20 -27.98
CA ALA A 325 7.51 14.48 -28.77
C ALA A 325 6.66 13.23 -29.05
N GLU A 326 7.29 12.05 -29.15
CA GLU A 326 6.60 10.76 -29.30
C GLU A 326 5.80 10.40 -28.05
N ILE A 327 6.44 10.47 -26.86
CA ILE A 327 5.76 10.17 -25.60
C ILE A 327 4.64 11.18 -25.33
N TYR A 328 4.87 12.47 -25.59
CA TYR A 328 3.82 13.49 -25.46
C TYR A 328 2.63 13.19 -26.38
N ALA A 329 2.87 12.75 -27.62
CA ALA A 329 1.79 12.33 -28.52
C ALA A 329 1.02 11.11 -27.99
N LYS A 330 1.68 10.16 -27.33
CA LYS A 330 1.01 9.03 -26.66
C LYS A 330 0.13 9.51 -25.51
N ILE A 331 0.57 10.47 -24.71
CA ILE A 331 -0.25 11.05 -23.63
C ILE A 331 -1.50 11.73 -24.20
N VAL A 332 -1.36 12.53 -25.26
CA VAL A 332 -2.50 13.16 -25.94
C VAL A 332 -3.47 12.10 -26.48
N SER A 333 -2.95 11.07 -27.14
CA SER A 333 -3.79 9.98 -27.69
C SER A 333 -4.49 9.17 -26.59
N LEU A 334 -3.83 8.93 -25.45
CA LEU A 334 -4.44 8.29 -24.29
C LEU A 334 -5.59 9.14 -23.76
N ALA A 335 -5.37 10.46 -23.61
CA ALA A 335 -6.40 11.36 -23.10
C ALA A 335 -7.64 11.41 -24.01
N GLU A 336 -7.44 11.51 -25.33
CA GLU A 336 -8.53 11.45 -26.31
C GLU A 336 -9.32 10.13 -26.22
N GLN A 337 -8.62 9.00 -26.10
CA GLN A 337 -9.27 7.68 -25.97
C GLN A 337 -10.04 7.53 -24.67
N LEU A 338 -9.55 8.08 -23.56
CA LEU A 338 -10.25 8.07 -22.27
C LEU A 338 -11.53 8.90 -22.36
N GLN A 339 -11.45 10.12 -22.87
CA GLN A 339 -12.60 11.03 -23.03
C GLN A 339 -13.62 10.55 -24.06
N GLU A 340 -13.22 9.69 -25.02
CA GLU A 340 -14.15 9.02 -25.93
C GLU A 340 -14.96 7.90 -25.24
N LYS A 341 -14.35 7.20 -24.28
CA LYS A 341 -14.89 5.95 -23.71
C LYS A 341 -15.55 6.14 -22.35
N TYR A 342 -15.15 7.17 -21.60
CA TYR A 342 -15.61 7.45 -20.26
C TYR A 342 -16.16 8.88 -20.16
N PRO A 343 -17.19 9.11 -19.31
CA PRO A 343 -17.58 10.46 -18.91
C PRO A 343 -16.40 11.23 -18.32
N ASP A 344 -16.24 12.50 -18.71
CA ASP A 344 -15.08 13.30 -18.35
C ASP A 344 -14.94 13.54 -16.82
N ASP A 345 -16.06 13.53 -16.10
CA ASP A 345 -16.14 13.63 -14.64
C ASP A 345 -15.83 12.32 -13.89
N GLU A 346 -15.79 11.18 -14.60
CA GLU A 346 -15.37 9.88 -14.07
C GLU A 346 -13.88 9.59 -14.32
N ILE A 347 -13.19 10.45 -15.07
CA ILE A 347 -11.75 10.32 -15.32
C ILE A 347 -10.99 11.00 -14.17
N ASP A 348 -10.27 10.21 -13.38
CA ASP A 348 -9.33 10.72 -12.38
C ASP A 348 -7.93 10.69 -12.98
N TRP A 349 -7.43 11.86 -13.40
CA TRP A 349 -6.14 11.97 -14.05
C TRP A 349 -4.98 11.80 -13.07
N MET A 350 -5.21 12.06 -11.78
CA MET A 350 -4.20 11.82 -10.75
C MET A 350 -4.08 10.33 -10.45
N LEU A 351 -5.19 9.59 -10.42
CA LEU A 351 -5.17 8.12 -10.35
C LEU A 351 -4.46 7.49 -11.55
N ILE A 352 -4.64 8.05 -12.76
CA ILE A 352 -3.90 7.61 -13.95
C ILE A 352 -2.39 7.87 -13.81
N PHE A 353 -1.99 9.01 -13.23
CA PHE A 353 -0.59 9.30 -12.94
C PHE A 353 -0.01 8.32 -11.90
N ASP A 354 -0.75 8.05 -10.83
CA ASP A 354 -0.33 7.12 -9.78
C ASP A 354 -0.22 5.69 -10.35
N SER A 355 -1.20 5.25 -11.12
CA SER A 355 -1.17 3.99 -11.89
C SER A 355 0.08 3.90 -12.77
N GLY A 356 0.41 4.96 -13.50
CA GLY A 356 1.58 5.01 -14.37
C GLY A 356 2.89 4.86 -13.58
N SER A 357 2.96 5.47 -12.40
CA SER A 357 4.11 5.37 -11.50
C SER A 357 4.36 3.94 -11.03
N THR A 358 3.33 3.09 -11.03
CA THR A 358 3.45 1.66 -10.66
C THR A 358 3.83 0.74 -11.82
N THR A 359 3.93 1.24 -13.04
CA THR A 359 4.26 0.42 -14.24
C THR A 359 5.76 0.15 -14.42
N ASP A 360 6.58 0.61 -13.48
CA ASP A 360 8.03 0.43 -13.48
C ASP A 360 8.44 -1.03 -13.46
N ASN A 361 9.60 -1.37 -14.05
CA ASN A 361 10.20 -2.71 -14.20
C ASN A 361 9.29 -3.96 -14.08
N ASN A 362 8.84 -4.28 -12.86
CA ASN A 362 8.14 -5.51 -12.53
C ASN A 362 6.62 -5.33 -12.34
N GLY A 363 6.11 -4.09 -12.44
CA GLY A 363 4.71 -3.73 -12.22
C GLY A 363 4.21 -4.04 -10.80
N LEU A 364 2.92 -3.79 -10.57
CA LEU A 364 2.23 -4.37 -9.42
C LEU A 364 1.92 -5.85 -9.65
N PRO A 365 1.99 -6.67 -8.59
CA PRO A 365 1.58 -8.06 -8.67
C PRO A 365 0.10 -8.18 -9.04
N HIS A 366 -0.23 -9.24 -9.78
CA HIS A 366 -1.61 -9.65 -10.06
C HIS A 366 -1.67 -11.17 -10.01
N HIS A 367 -2.16 -11.72 -8.90
CA HIS A 367 -2.22 -13.15 -8.66
C HIS A 367 -3.46 -13.50 -7.81
N ILE A 368 -4.59 -13.71 -8.51
CA ILE A 368 -5.83 -14.20 -7.89
C ILE A 368 -5.66 -15.68 -7.56
N SER A 369 -5.44 -15.99 -6.29
CA SER A 369 -5.14 -17.34 -5.83
C SER A 369 -6.32 -18.28 -5.97
N SER A 370 -6.04 -19.49 -6.44
CA SER A 370 -6.99 -20.61 -6.40
C SER A 370 -7.18 -21.13 -4.97
N THR A 371 -8.26 -21.88 -4.72
CA THR A 371 -8.48 -22.53 -3.42
C THR A 371 -7.30 -23.39 -2.97
N LYS A 372 -6.64 -24.09 -3.91
CA LYS A 372 -5.49 -24.96 -3.60
C LYS A 372 -4.27 -24.15 -3.16
N GLU A 373 -4.01 -23.01 -3.81
CA GLU A 373 -2.92 -22.11 -3.46
C GLU A 373 -3.17 -21.46 -2.10
N LEU A 374 -4.39 -20.96 -1.86
CA LEU A 374 -4.79 -20.44 -0.55
C LEU A 374 -4.54 -21.46 0.57
N GLU A 375 -4.92 -22.72 0.38
CA GLU A 375 -4.62 -23.80 1.34
C GLU A 375 -3.11 -23.95 1.61
N ASP A 376 -2.28 -23.89 0.56
CA ASP A 376 -0.82 -24.00 0.71
C ASP A 376 -0.24 -22.77 1.43
N TYR A 377 -0.70 -21.56 1.11
CA TYR A 377 -0.31 -20.33 1.80
C TYR A 377 -0.71 -20.33 3.28
N PHE A 378 -1.92 -20.81 3.61
CA PHE A 378 -2.35 -20.99 5.00
C PHE A 378 -1.47 -22.00 5.76
N VAL A 379 -1.04 -23.09 5.10
CA VAL A 379 -0.11 -24.05 5.69
C VAL A 379 1.26 -23.41 5.97
N SER A 380 1.81 -22.66 5.01
CA SER A 380 3.08 -21.96 5.17
C SER A 380 3.02 -20.87 6.24
N PHE A 381 1.96 -20.07 6.24
CA PHE A 381 1.71 -19.04 7.26
C PHE A 381 1.59 -19.65 8.66
N LYS A 382 0.81 -20.73 8.82
CA LYS A 382 0.71 -21.45 10.10
C LYS A 382 2.07 -21.98 10.57
N ARG A 383 2.85 -22.56 9.65
CA ARG A 383 4.20 -23.07 9.95
C ARG A 383 5.11 -21.95 10.43
N PHE A 384 5.09 -20.80 9.77
CA PHE A 384 5.81 -19.60 10.20
C PHE A 384 5.42 -19.20 11.63
N LEU A 385 4.13 -19.05 11.90
CA LEU A 385 3.63 -18.67 13.23
C LEU A 385 4.09 -19.64 14.33
N GLN A 386 4.09 -20.94 14.05
CA GLN A 386 4.53 -21.99 14.99
C GLN A 386 6.03 -21.97 15.28
N GLN A 387 6.84 -21.38 14.39
CA GLN A 387 8.29 -21.31 14.50
C GLN A 387 8.79 -19.97 15.06
N LEU A 388 7.90 -19.01 15.30
CA LEU A 388 8.26 -17.72 15.91
C LEU A 388 8.98 -17.94 17.26
N PRO A 389 10.17 -17.34 17.48
CA PRO A 389 10.89 -17.46 18.75
C PRO A 389 10.13 -16.82 19.92
N VAL A 390 9.31 -15.81 19.63
CA VAL A 390 8.56 -14.99 20.59
C VAL A 390 7.23 -14.59 19.98
N PRO A 391 6.16 -14.45 20.78
CA PRO A 391 4.91 -13.87 20.29
C PRO A 391 5.11 -12.37 19.95
N PRO A 392 4.35 -11.83 18.99
CA PRO A 392 4.32 -10.39 18.73
C PRO A 392 3.71 -9.62 19.91
N VAL A 393 4.08 -8.34 20.02
CA VAL A 393 3.46 -7.40 20.97
C VAL A 393 2.03 -7.08 20.55
N ALA A 394 1.82 -6.86 19.26
CA ALA A 394 0.52 -6.59 18.64
C ALA A 394 0.49 -7.20 17.23
N ILE A 395 -0.71 -7.53 16.78
CA ILE A 395 -0.98 -7.96 15.40
C ILE A 395 -1.82 -6.88 14.73
N THR A 396 -1.39 -6.42 13.57
CA THR A 396 -2.16 -5.56 12.67
C THR A 396 -2.56 -6.37 11.44
N MET A 397 -3.75 -6.09 10.92
CA MET A 397 -4.28 -6.72 9.73
C MET A 397 -4.98 -5.68 8.86
N ALA A 398 -4.74 -5.73 7.55
CA ALA A 398 -5.45 -4.93 6.56
C ALA A 398 -6.22 -5.83 5.60
N HIS A 399 -7.44 -5.44 5.24
CA HIS A 399 -8.22 -6.18 4.28
C HIS A 399 -7.84 -5.85 2.85
N SER A 400 -7.49 -4.59 2.58
CA SER A 400 -7.21 -4.08 1.24
C SER A 400 -8.33 -4.44 0.25
N ALA A 401 -9.58 -4.39 0.73
CA ALA A 401 -10.76 -4.73 -0.06
C ALA A 401 -11.40 -3.48 -0.67
N GLN A 402 -11.37 -2.35 0.05
CA GLN A 402 -11.90 -1.07 -0.46
C GLN A 402 -11.03 -0.39 -1.52
N ASP A 403 -9.74 -0.75 -1.60
CA ASP A 403 -8.81 -0.33 -2.64
C ASP A 403 -8.61 -1.41 -3.73
N ASP A 404 -9.41 -2.48 -3.68
CA ASP A 404 -9.48 -3.57 -4.67
C ASP A 404 -8.18 -4.38 -4.85
N TYR A 405 -7.24 -4.34 -3.88
CA TYR A 405 -6.03 -5.17 -3.91
C TYR A 405 -6.25 -6.60 -3.44
N CYS A 406 -7.01 -6.84 -2.38
CA CYS A 406 -7.50 -8.17 -2.04
C CYS A 406 -8.84 -8.44 -2.75
N PRO A 407 -9.01 -9.56 -3.47
CA PRO A 407 -10.26 -9.87 -4.17
C PRO A 407 -11.47 -9.89 -3.22
N GLN A 408 -12.49 -9.09 -3.56
CA GLN A 408 -13.70 -8.91 -2.71
C GLN A 408 -14.45 -10.22 -2.43
N ASP A 409 -14.39 -11.19 -3.34
CA ASP A 409 -15.03 -12.50 -3.18
C ASP A 409 -14.21 -13.49 -2.31
N GLN A 410 -12.95 -13.15 -2.00
CA GLN A 410 -12.04 -13.98 -1.20
C GLN A 410 -11.73 -13.40 0.19
N VAL A 411 -11.81 -12.08 0.37
CA VAL A 411 -11.39 -11.38 1.61
C VAL A 411 -11.98 -11.98 2.89
N ALA A 412 -13.30 -12.21 2.92
CA ALA A 412 -13.98 -12.73 4.11
C ALA A 412 -13.52 -14.15 4.48
N PHE A 413 -13.25 -14.99 3.46
CA PHE A 413 -12.72 -16.33 3.68
C PHE A 413 -11.28 -16.28 4.19
N ILE A 414 -10.44 -15.42 3.59
CA ILE A 414 -9.05 -15.25 4.00
C ILE A 414 -8.99 -14.74 5.44
N GLU A 415 -9.76 -13.71 5.81
CA GLU A 415 -9.84 -13.17 7.17
C GLU A 415 -10.20 -14.26 8.19
N GLU A 416 -11.26 -15.04 7.91
CA GLU A 416 -11.70 -16.13 8.78
C GLU A 416 -10.58 -17.16 8.99
N GLN A 417 -9.89 -17.55 7.91
CA GLN A 417 -8.80 -18.52 8.00
C GLN A 417 -7.60 -17.96 8.78
N VAL A 418 -7.18 -16.72 8.52
CA VAL A 418 -6.06 -16.09 9.24
C VAL A 418 -6.37 -15.99 10.74
N LEU A 419 -7.55 -15.50 11.11
CA LEU A 419 -7.96 -15.40 12.52
C LEU A 419 -8.04 -16.77 13.19
N ARG A 420 -8.53 -17.80 12.48
CA ARG A 420 -8.53 -19.19 12.97
C ARG A 420 -7.11 -19.68 13.24
N LEU A 421 -6.18 -19.46 12.31
CA LEU A 421 -4.78 -19.88 12.46
C LEU A 421 -4.06 -19.16 13.60
N LEU A 422 -4.27 -17.84 13.72
CA LEU A 422 -3.76 -17.05 14.85
C LEU A 422 -4.25 -17.63 16.18
N ARG A 423 -5.54 -17.97 16.28
CA ARG A 423 -6.12 -18.58 17.48
C ARG A 423 -5.61 -19.99 17.75
N GLU A 424 -5.44 -20.81 16.73
CA GLU A 424 -4.86 -22.15 16.85
C GLU A 424 -3.42 -22.13 17.38
N VAL A 425 -2.62 -21.14 17.00
CA VAL A 425 -1.21 -21.03 17.40
C VAL A 425 -1.03 -20.31 18.73
N PHE A 426 -1.67 -19.16 18.93
CA PHE A 426 -1.48 -18.34 20.13
C PHE A 426 -2.42 -18.71 21.28
N GLY A 427 -3.54 -19.38 21.01
CA GLY A 427 -4.50 -19.83 22.02
C GLY A 427 -4.96 -18.69 22.93
N ASP A 428 -4.95 -18.93 24.25
CA ASP A 428 -5.38 -17.97 25.28
C ASP A 428 -4.51 -16.71 25.37
N LYS A 429 -3.36 -16.67 24.67
CA LYS A 429 -2.54 -15.46 24.57
C LYS A 429 -3.13 -14.43 23.61
N LEU A 430 -3.99 -14.84 22.67
CA LEU A 430 -4.62 -13.93 21.71
C LEU A 430 -5.85 -13.27 22.35
N HIS A 431 -6.07 -11.97 22.10
CA HIS A 431 -7.26 -11.27 22.58
C HIS A 431 -8.54 -11.90 21.99
N GLU A 432 -9.64 -11.97 22.76
CA GLU A 432 -10.83 -12.80 22.41
C GLU A 432 -11.53 -12.36 21.13
N LYS A 433 -11.63 -11.04 20.93
CA LYS A 433 -12.22 -10.41 19.77
C LYS A 433 -11.17 -9.53 19.06
N PRO A 434 -11.05 -9.58 17.72
CA PRO A 434 -10.34 -8.54 17.00
C PRO A 434 -11.04 -7.18 17.20
N ILE A 435 -10.27 -6.10 17.04
CA ILE A 435 -10.75 -4.72 17.11
C ILE A 435 -10.87 -4.23 15.67
N LEU A 436 -12.09 -3.96 15.23
CA LEU A 436 -12.40 -3.59 13.84
C LEU A 436 -12.49 -2.07 13.71
N HIS A 437 -11.47 -1.44 13.12
CA HIS A 437 -11.38 0.02 12.99
C HIS A 437 -12.55 0.61 12.20
N TYR A 438 -12.82 0.02 11.02
CA TYR A 438 -13.87 0.46 10.09
C TYR A 438 -15.30 0.28 10.62
N MET A 439 -15.47 -0.40 11.77
CA MET A 439 -16.77 -0.53 12.46
C MET A 439 -16.90 0.40 13.66
N ASP A 440 -15.95 1.31 13.88
CA ASP A 440 -15.87 2.17 15.08
C ASP A 440 -15.96 1.36 16.39
N ASP A 441 -15.40 0.14 16.41
CA ASP A 441 -15.47 -0.73 17.58
C ASP A 441 -14.84 -0.01 18.79
N PRO A 442 -15.56 0.16 19.91
CA PRO A 442 -15.01 0.86 21.06
C PRO A 442 -13.90 0.03 21.71
N TYR A 443 -12.71 0.62 21.84
CA TYR A 443 -11.57 -0.03 22.47
C TYR A 443 -10.82 0.90 23.42
N ASP A 444 -10.14 0.30 24.40
CA ASP A 444 -9.25 0.97 25.32
C ASP A 444 -7.95 0.18 25.40
N VAL A 445 -6.91 0.68 24.73
CA VAL A 445 -5.58 0.03 24.65
C VAL A 445 -4.99 -0.27 26.03
N MET A 446 -5.41 0.45 27.07
CA MET A 446 -4.94 0.25 28.44
C MET A 446 -5.62 -0.95 29.14
N LYS A 447 -6.66 -1.51 28.53
CA LYS A 447 -7.43 -2.65 29.04
C LYS A 447 -7.21 -3.95 28.24
N LEU A 448 -6.40 -3.92 27.18
CA LEU A 448 -6.12 -5.07 26.30
C LEU A 448 -5.09 -6.05 26.88
#